data_AF-A0A519D532-F1
#
_entry.id   AF-A0A519D532-F1
#
_cell.length_a   1.000
_cell.length_b   1.000
_cell.length_c   1.000
_cell.angle_alpha   90.00
_cell.angle_beta   90.00
_cell.angle_gamma   90.00
#
_symmetry.space_group_name_H-M   'P 1'
#
loop_
_entity.id
_entity.type
_entity.pdbx_description
1 polymer ?
#
loop_
_entity_poly.entity_id
_entity_poly.type
_entity_poly.pdbx_seq_one_letter_code
_entity_poly.pdbx_strand_id
1 'polypeptide(L)' 'MKTMTCLQLGGACGKKFTAETFDELGEMAKNHGTEMFQASDETHMAAMQKVMLLMQDPDAMNKWFQSMRDAFDALPNDQ' A
#
# COMPACT_ATOMS: atom_id res chain seq x y z
N MET A 1 6.23 13.80 9.57
CA MET A 1 6.07 12.57 8.73
C MET A 1 4.60 12.26 8.63
N LYS A 2 4.17 11.36 7.76
CA LYS A 2 2.76 10.93 7.70
C LYS A 2 2.66 9.43 7.87
N THR A 3 1.65 8.99 8.63
CA THR A 3 1.36 7.57 8.83
C THR A 3 0.20 7.08 7.97
N MET A 4 0.43 6.00 7.21
CA MET A 4 -0.61 5.20 6.56
C MET A 4 -0.54 3.75 7.03
N THR A 5 -1.63 3.01 6.84
CA THR A 5 -1.68 1.57 7.13
C THR A 5 -1.55 0.74 5.87
N CYS A 6 -1.08 -0.50 6.01
CA CYS A 6 -1.06 -1.49 4.93
C CYS A 6 -2.45 -1.64 4.29
N LEU A 7 -3.53 -1.64 5.08
CA LEU A 7 -4.92 -1.59 4.60
C LEU A 7 -5.22 -0.37 3.72
N GLN A 8 -4.82 0.83 4.15
CA GLN A 8 -4.99 2.04 3.34
C GLN A 8 -4.16 2.01 2.05
N LEU A 9 -3.03 1.28 2.07
CA LEU A 9 -2.20 1.03 0.90
C LEU A 9 -2.66 -0.20 0.07
N GLY A 10 -3.90 -0.66 0.27
CA GLY A 10 -4.51 -1.79 -0.44
C GLY A 10 -3.96 -3.19 -0.09
N GLY A 11 -3.21 -3.29 0.99
CA GLY A 11 -2.84 -4.55 1.61
C GLY A 11 -3.90 -5.08 2.57
N ALA A 12 -3.53 -6.07 3.39
CA ALA A 12 -4.49 -6.86 4.16
C ALA A 12 -4.53 -6.55 5.67
N CYS A 13 -3.53 -5.84 6.21
CA CYS A 13 -3.36 -5.70 7.65
C CYS A 13 -3.25 -4.25 8.15
N GLY A 14 -3.38 -4.07 9.46
CA GLY A 14 -3.30 -2.76 10.11
C GLY A 14 -1.88 -2.23 10.33
N LYS A 15 -0.85 -2.81 9.70
CA LYS A 15 0.55 -2.38 9.90
C LYS A 15 0.70 -0.92 9.49
N LYS A 16 1.14 -0.08 10.43
CA LYS A 16 1.38 1.35 10.20
C LYS A 16 2.77 1.54 9.60
N PHE A 17 2.83 2.38 8.59
CA PHE A 17 4.04 2.83 7.93
C PHE A 17 4.08 4.34 8.06
N THR A 18 5.24 4.86 8.42
CA THR A 18 5.46 6.30 8.60
C THR A 18 6.64 6.68 7.73
N ALA A 19 6.43 7.65 6.85
CA ALA A 19 7.47 8.16 5.96
C ALA A 19 7.28 9.65 5.66
N GLU A 20 8.26 10.26 5.00
CA GLU A 20 8.18 11.64 4.55
C GLU A 20 7.50 11.74 3.18
N THR A 21 7.66 10.71 2.35
CA THR A 21 7.10 10.66 1.00
C THR A 21 6.23 9.43 0.77
N PHE A 22 5.30 9.53 -0.20
CA PHE A 22 4.51 8.40 -0.64
C PHE A 22 5.37 7.29 -1.27
N ASP A 23 6.47 7.65 -1.92
CA ASP A 23 7.35 6.69 -2.58
C ASP A 23 8.06 5.81 -1.53
N GLU A 24 8.53 6.39 -0.42
CA GLU A 24 9.06 5.65 0.73
C GLU A 24 8.00 4.72 1.34
N LEU A 25 6.76 5.19 1.52
CA LEU A 25 5.65 4.35 1.97
C LEU A 25 5.41 3.17 1.02
N GLY A 26 5.45 3.42 -0.29
CA GLY A 26 5.29 2.39 -1.31
C GLY A 26 6.38 1.32 -1.22
N GLU A 27 7.63 1.72 -0.99
CA GLU A 27 8.74 0.80 -0.78
C GLU A 27 8.56 -0.01 0.51
N MET A 28 8.19 0.63 1.62
CA MET A 28 7.92 -0.05 2.89
C MET A 28 6.78 -1.07 2.76
N ALA A 29 5.69 -0.68 2.10
CA ALA A 29 4.54 -1.56 1.86
C ALA A 29 4.90 -2.72 0.93
N LYS A 30 5.72 -2.49 -0.10
CA LYS A 30 6.22 -3.54 -0.99
C LYS A 30 7.12 -4.53 -0.27
N ASN A 31 8.05 -4.05 0.56
CA ASN A 31 8.93 -4.89 1.35
C ASN A 31 8.11 -5.75 2.33
N HIS A 32 7.14 -5.13 3.01
CA HIS A 32 6.20 -5.86 3.87
C HIS A 32 5.38 -6.91 3.11
N GLY A 33 4.83 -6.57 1.95
CA GLY A 33 4.10 -7.53 1.11
C GLY A 33 4.96 -8.72 0.67
N THR A 34 6.24 -8.47 0.38
CA THR A 34 7.22 -9.52 0.04
C THR A 34 7.50 -10.44 1.22
N GLU A 35 7.66 -9.90 2.43
CA GLU A 35 7.82 -10.70 3.66
C GLU A 35 6.60 -11.58 3.92
N MET A 36 5.39 -11.02 3.79
CA MET A 36 4.14 -11.75 4.02
C MET A 36 3.91 -12.83 2.95
N PHE A 37 4.34 -12.56 1.71
CA PHE A 37 4.33 -13.56 0.65
C PHE A 37 5.27 -14.73 0.97
N GLN A 38 6.48 -14.47 1.45
CA GLN A 38 7.40 -15.52 1.90
C GLN A 38 6.86 -16.30 3.09
N ALA A 39 6.16 -15.63 4.01
CA ALA A 39 5.47 -16.26 5.12
C ALA A 39 4.19 -17.02 4.73
N SER A 40 3.79 -17.01 3.44
CA SER A 40 2.55 -17.61 2.94
C SER A 40 1.30 -17.11 3.68
N ASP A 41 1.27 -15.82 4.05
CA ASP A 41 0.12 -15.22 4.72
C ASP A 41 -1.06 -15.12 3.74
N GLU A 42 -2.11 -15.90 4.01
CA GLU A 42 -3.28 -16.00 3.12
C GLU A 42 -3.98 -14.66 2.89
N THR A 43 -4.01 -13.79 3.91
CA THR A 43 -4.68 -12.49 3.81
C THR A 43 -3.92 -11.55 2.88
N HIS A 44 -2.60 -11.51 2.98
CA HIS A 44 -1.74 -10.74 2.08
C HIS A 44 -1.73 -11.32 0.67
N MET A 45 -1.77 -12.65 0.52
CA MET A 45 -1.90 -13.27 -0.79
C MET A 45 -3.20 -12.86 -1.51
N ALA A 46 -4.32 -12.82 -0.80
CA ALA A 46 -5.58 -12.34 -1.35
C ALA A 46 -5.52 -10.85 -1.74
N ALA A 47 -4.84 -10.02 -0.95
CA ALA A 47 -4.60 -8.62 -1.31
C ALA A 47 -3.70 -8.48 -2.54
N MET A 48 -2.62 -9.26 -2.63
CA MET A 48 -1.74 -9.28 -3.80
C MET A 48 -2.48 -9.71 -5.07
N GLN A 49 -3.41 -10.67 -4.99
CA GLN A 49 -4.24 -11.03 -6.13
C GLN A 49 -5.11 -9.86 -6.62
N LYS A 50 -5.68 -9.06 -5.70
CA LYS A 50 -6.42 -7.85 -6.08
C LYS A 50 -5.52 -6.82 -6.77
N VAL A 51 -4.31 -6.63 -6.25
CA VAL A 51 -3.32 -5.74 -6.88
C VAL A 51 -2.89 -6.28 -8.26
N MET A 52 -2.71 -7.59 -8.42
CA MET A 52 -2.41 -8.21 -9.73
C MET A 52 -3.56 -8.06 -10.72
N LEU A 53 -4.82 -8.11 -10.26
CA LEU A 53 -5.99 -7.81 -11.09
C LEU A 53 -5.99 -6.35 -11.53
N LEU A 54 -5.68 -5.41 -10.63
CA LEU A 54 -5.52 -3.99 -10.97
C LEU A 54 -4.38 -3.78 -11.97
N MET A 55 -3.25 -4.48 -11.84
CA MET A 55 -2.11 -4.39 -12.76
C MET A 55 -2.43 -4.82 -14.20
N GLN A 56 -3.48 -5.62 -14.41
CA GLN A 56 -3.93 -5.98 -15.76
C GLN A 56 -4.65 -4.83 -16.48
N ASP A 57 -5.11 -3.83 -15.74
CA ASP A 57 -5.74 -2.62 -16.25
C ASP A 57 -4.90 -1.39 -15.87
N PRO A 58 -4.08 -0.87 -16.82
CA PRO A 58 -3.22 0.28 -16.57
C PRO A 58 -3.98 1.53 -16.08
N ASP A 59 -5.21 1.73 -16.53
CA ASP A 59 -6.04 2.87 -16.12
C ASP A 59 -6.55 2.69 -14.68
N ALA A 60 -6.99 1.49 -14.33
CA ALA A 60 -7.41 1.16 -12.97
C ALA A 60 -6.23 1.27 -11.99
N MET A 61 -5.06 0.75 -12.38
CA MET A 61 -3.84 0.85 -11.58
C MET A 61 -3.44 2.31 -11.37
N ASN A 62 -3.45 3.14 -12.42
CA ASN A 62 -3.09 4.55 -12.30
C ASN A 62 -4.06 5.31 -11.39
N LYS A 63 -5.38 5.10 -11.54
CA LYS A 63 -6.39 5.69 -10.63
C LYS A 63 -6.22 5.25 -9.19
N TRP A 64 -5.93 3.97 -8.97
CA TRP A 64 -5.69 3.44 -7.64
C TRP A 64 -4.45 4.07 -7.00
N PHE A 65 -3.32 4.13 -7.73
CA PHE A 65 -2.10 4.80 -7.26
C PHE A 65 -2.31 6.29 -6.97
N GLN A 66 -3.01 7.01 -7.84
CA GLN A 66 -3.35 8.42 -7.61
C GLN A 66 -4.21 8.59 -6.36
N SER A 67 -5.26 7.78 -6.19
CA SER A 67 -6.10 7.81 -4.99
C SER A 67 -5.30 7.56 -3.70
N MET A 68 -4.33 6.64 -3.73
CA MET A 68 -3.47 6.35 -2.59
C MET A 68 -2.52 7.51 -2.26
N ARG A 69 -1.98 8.16 -3.31
CA ARG A 69 -1.14 9.34 -3.17
C ARG A 69 -1.94 10.53 -2.64
N ASP A 70 -3.14 10.76 -3.16
CA ASP A 70 -4.06 11.80 -2.69
C ASP A 70 -4.46 11.56 -1.22
N ALA A 71 -4.70 10.29 -0.85
CA ALA A 71 -4.98 9.92 0.53
C ALA A 71 -3.78 10.21 1.45
N PHE A 72 -2.56 9.92 1.02
CA PHE A 72 -1.34 10.32 1.74
C PHE A 72 -1.20 11.83 1.84
N ASP A 73 -1.45 12.56 0.74
CA ASP A 73 -1.32 14.01 0.70
C ASP A 73 -2.34 14.70 1.61
N ALA A 74 -3.54 14.14 1.73
CA ALA A 74 -4.59 14.60 2.64
C ALA A 74 -4.34 14.27 4.12
N LEU A 75 -3.44 13.34 4.44
CA LEU A 75 -3.13 13.02 5.84
C LEU A 75 -2.41 14.18 6.52
N PRO A 76 -2.75 14.46 7.79
CA PRO A 76 -2.01 15.42 8.58
C PRO A 76 -0.57 14.93 8.73
N ASN A 77 0.37 15.87 8.71
CA ASN A 77 1.71 15.57 9.19
C ASN A 77 1.61 15.29 10.69
N ASP A 78 2.07 14.11 11.10
CA ASP A 78 2.45 13.82 12.47
C ASP A 78 3.65 14.74 12.78
N GLN A 79 3.34 15.95 13.29
CA GLN A 79 4.31 16.91 13.81
C GLN A 79 4.77 16.50 15.20
#